data_AF-A0A0F8G1U1-F1
#
_entry.id   AF-A0A0F8G1U1-F1
#
_cell.length_a   1.000
_cell.length_b   1.000
_cell.length_c   1.000
_cell.angle_alpha   90.00
_cell.angle_beta   90.00
_cell.angle_gamma   90.00
#
_symmetry.space_group_name_H-M   'P 1'
#
loop_
_entity.id
_entity.type
_entity.pdbx_description
1 polymer ?
#
loop_
_entity_poly.entity_id
_entity_poly.type
_entity_poly.pdbx_seq_one_letter_code
_entity_poly.pdbx_strand_id
1 'polypeptide(L)'
;MEGKKYRALGQDCRAVSEVIGQVLMVAVVVLAFSSIALTVFSDDGAMNPPHVPRTDLQERINTSADTVQIFHSGGEAIDLEDIKVIISVNGTQAEFNMSDPIVEVFDHKGNRLSSKDVFTLGDYIEINTSSKIDLKSGDDIDLYFVHTESRQVIKKAIL
;
A
#
# COMPACT_ATOMS: atom_id res chain seq x y z
N MET A 1 7.50 -82.94 -46.56
CA MET A 1 6.60 -81.77 -46.53
C MET A 1 6.55 -81.29 -45.08
N GLU A 2 7.56 -80.53 -44.67
CA GLU A 2 7.62 -79.06 -44.66
C GLU A 2 7.18 -78.51 -43.29
N GLY A 3 8.18 -78.15 -42.48
CA GLY A 3 8.01 -77.64 -41.13
C GLY A 3 7.57 -76.17 -41.12
N LYS A 4 6.47 -75.88 -40.43
CA LYS A 4 6.04 -74.51 -40.13
C LYS A 4 6.98 -73.88 -39.10
N LYS A 5 7.79 -72.92 -39.54
CA LYS A 5 8.52 -72.00 -38.66
C LYS A 5 7.57 -70.89 -38.20
N TYR A 6 7.17 -70.93 -36.93
CA TYR A 6 6.51 -69.80 -36.27
C TYR A 6 7.54 -68.67 -36.08
N ARG A 7 7.32 -67.53 -36.74
CA ARG A 7 8.13 -66.32 -36.54
C ARG A 7 7.78 -65.74 -35.16
N ALA A 8 8.76 -65.64 -34.27
CA ALA A 8 8.61 -64.95 -33.00
C ALA A 8 8.40 -63.45 -33.26
N LEU A 9 7.17 -62.97 -33.11
CA LEU A 9 6.84 -61.55 -32.99
C LEU A 9 7.02 -61.15 -31.52
N GLY A 10 8.27 -61.14 -31.08
CA GLY A 10 8.67 -60.69 -29.74
C GLY A 10 9.85 -59.75 -29.90
N GLN A 11 9.63 -58.61 -30.55
CA GLN A 11 10.64 -57.56 -30.65
C GLN A 11 10.84 -56.99 -29.24
N ASP A 12 12.09 -56.90 -28.79
CA ASP A 12 12.51 -56.48 -27.44
C ASP A 12 12.10 -55.01 -27.18
N CYS A 13 10.83 -54.77 -26.84
CA CYS A 13 10.30 -53.45 -26.48
C CYS A 13 10.59 -53.06 -25.03
N ARG A 14 11.35 -53.89 -24.29
CA ARG A 14 11.59 -53.71 -22.85
C ARG A 14 12.27 -52.37 -22.53
N ALA A 15 13.24 -51.96 -23.35
CA ALA A 15 13.94 -50.68 -23.18
C ALA A 15 13.13 -49.47 -23.67
N VAL A 16 12.18 -49.65 -24.59
CA VAL A 16 11.40 -48.55 -25.17
C VAL A 16 10.38 -48.01 -24.16
N SER A 17 9.75 -48.89 -23.37
CA SER A 17 8.81 -48.48 -22.32
C SER A 17 9.48 -47.76 -21.17
N GLU A 18 10.72 -48.12 -20.84
CA GLU A 18 11.52 -47.47 -19.79
C GLU A 18 11.85 -46.02 -20.19
N VAL A 19 12.35 -45.81 -21.40
CA VAL A 19 12.70 -44.49 -21.91
C VAL A 19 11.46 -43.60 -22.05
N ILE A 20 10.34 -44.13 -22.56
CA ILE A 20 9.10 -43.35 -22.71
C ILE A 20 8.53 -42.95 -21.34
N GLY A 21 8.56 -43.85 -20.35
CA GLY A 21 8.11 -43.56 -18.99
C GLY A 21 8.95 -42.47 -18.32
N GLN A 22 10.27 -42.51 -18.51
CA GLN A 22 11.18 -41.50 -17.99
C GLN A 22 10.93 -40.12 -18.61
N VAL A 23 10.79 -40.05 -19.94
CA VAL A 23 10.49 -38.79 -20.64
C VAL A 23 9.16 -38.22 -20.17
N LEU A 24 8.14 -39.06 -20.00
CA LEU A 24 6.83 -38.65 -19.50
C LEU A 24 6.92 -38.09 -18.07
N MET A 25 7.64 -38.75 -17.17
CA MET A 25 7.82 -38.30 -15.79
C MET A 25 8.52 -36.93 -15.73
N VAL A 26 9.62 -36.77 -16.49
CA VAL A 26 10.34 -35.49 -16.57
C VAL A 26 9.44 -34.39 -17.13
N ALA A 27 8.66 -34.67 -18.17
CA ALA A 27 7.74 -33.70 -18.75
C ALA A 27 6.68 -33.23 -17.74
N VAL A 28 6.07 -34.14 -16.99
CA VAL A 28 5.07 -33.78 -15.96
C VAL A 28 5.71 -32.94 -14.85
N VAL A 29 6.91 -33.29 -14.40
CA VAL A 29 7.64 -32.53 -13.38
C VAL A 29 7.96 -31.12 -13.87
N VAL A 30 8.47 -30.99 -15.11
CA VAL A 30 8.76 -29.68 -15.70
C VAL A 30 7.50 -28.84 -15.82
N LEU A 31 6.39 -29.40 -16.31
CA LEU A 31 5.12 -28.69 -16.42
C LEU A 31 4.59 -28.23 -15.05
N ALA A 32 4.69 -29.08 -14.02
CA ALA A 32 4.29 -28.72 -12.67
C ALA A 32 5.12 -27.55 -12.12
N PHE A 33 6.45 -27.61 -12.23
CA PHE A 33 7.32 -26.51 -11.80
C PHE A 33 7.12 -25.23 -12.62
N SER A 34 6.93 -25.35 -13.94
CA SER A 34 6.61 -24.21 -14.80
C SER A 34 5.29 -23.55 -14.40
N SER A 35 4.26 -24.33 -14.05
CA SER A 35 2.99 -23.76 -13.61
C SER A 35 3.14 -22.96 -12.30
N ILE A 36 3.88 -23.48 -11.32
CA ILE A 36 4.18 -22.78 -10.07
C ILE A 36 4.99 -21.51 -10.35
N ALA A 37 6.03 -21.59 -11.18
CA ALA A 37 6.83 -20.43 -11.57
C ALA A 37 5.96 -19.36 -12.23
N LEU A 38 5.09 -19.73 -13.17
CA LEU A 38 4.16 -18.78 -13.79
C LEU A 38 3.23 -18.16 -12.76
N THR A 39 2.66 -18.93 -11.82
CA THR A 39 1.79 -18.35 -10.79
C THR A 39 2.50 -17.38 -9.86
N VAL A 40 3.76 -17.66 -9.49
CA VAL A 40 4.55 -16.79 -8.59
C VAL A 40 5.05 -15.54 -9.31
N PHE A 41 5.45 -15.66 -10.59
CA PHE A 41 5.99 -14.53 -11.35
C PHE A 41 4.94 -13.73 -12.12
N SER A 42 3.73 -14.29 -12.35
CA SER A 42 2.62 -13.59 -13.02
C SER A 42 1.72 -12.85 -12.04
N ASP A 43 1.96 -12.95 -10.73
CA ASP A 43 1.31 -12.12 -9.72
C ASP A 43 1.90 -10.69 -9.74
N ASP A 44 1.74 -10.03 -10.89
CA ASP A 44 2.22 -8.67 -11.18
C ASP A 44 1.44 -7.61 -10.35
N GLY A 45 0.32 -8.01 -9.73
CA GLY A 45 -0.49 -7.18 -8.86
C GLY A 45 0.07 -7.01 -7.43
N ALA A 46 0.96 -7.90 -6.99
CA ALA A 46 1.59 -7.83 -5.66
C ALA A 46 2.93 -7.07 -5.66
N MET A 47 3.51 -6.78 -6.83
CA MET A 47 4.88 -6.27 -6.97
C MET A 47 5.00 -4.76 -7.10
N ASN A 48 3.89 -4.03 -7.27
CA ASN A 48 3.90 -2.57 -7.22
C ASN A 48 3.17 -2.10 -5.96
N PRO A 49 3.84 -2.13 -4.79
CA PRO A 49 3.23 -1.58 -3.59
C PRO A 49 2.84 -0.12 -3.88
N PRO A 50 1.65 0.32 -3.45
CA PRO A 50 1.23 1.70 -3.63
C PRO A 50 2.32 2.63 -3.09
N HIS A 51 2.73 3.58 -3.92
CA HIS A 51 3.84 4.48 -3.61
C HIS A 51 3.51 5.24 -2.33
N VAL A 52 4.48 5.30 -1.42
CA VAL A 52 4.33 6.03 -0.16
C VAL A 52 5.06 7.35 -0.34
N PRO A 53 4.34 8.48 -0.39
CA PRO A 53 4.98 9.74 -0.69
C PRO A 53 5.95 10.11 0.42
N ARG A 54 7.16 10.53 0.02
CA ARG A 54 8.20 10.99 0.95
C ARG A 54 8.11 12.50 1.12
N THR A 55 7.30 12.93 2.07
CA THR A 55 7.18 14.35 2.46
C THR A 55 7.72 14.58 3.86
N ASP A 56 8.21 15.79 4.11
CA ASP A 56 8.46 16.30 5.44
C ASP A 56 7.31 17.21 5.86
N LEU A 57 6.79 16.96 7.06
CA LEU A 57 5.64 17.64 7.62
C LEU A 57 6.04 18.22 8.97
N GLN A 58 5.58 19.45 9.20
CA GLN A 58 5.73 20.15 10.47
C GLN A 58 4.35 20.48 11.03
N GLU A 59 4.14 20.15 12.30
CA GLU A 59 2.91 20.38 13.01
C GLU A 59 3.01 21.54 14.00
N ARG A 60 1.89 22.23 14.22
CA ARG A 60 1.75 23.28 15.22
C ARG A 60 0.39 23.16 15.89
N ILE A 61 0.38 23.05 17.21
CA ILE A 61 -0.84 22.95 18.01
C ILE A 61 -1.09 24.27 18.73
N ASN A 62 -2.36 24.69 18.73
CA ASN A 62 -2.86 25.75 19.57
C ASN A 62 -4.00 25.23 20.46
N THR A 63 -3.65 24.87 21.69
CA THR A 63 -4.59 24.37 22.72
C THR A 63 -5.56 25.43 23.23
N SER A 64 -5.35 26.72 22.93
CA SER A 64 -6.29 27.78 23.32
C SER A 64 -7.40 28.00 22.30
N ALA A 65 -7.20 27.57 21.06
CA ALA A 65 -8.16 27.70 19.97
C ALA A 65 -8.66 26.34 19.45
N ASP A 66 -8.22 25.24 20.06
CA ASP A 66 -8.45 23.87 19.61
C ASP A 66 -8.10 23.67 18.12
N THR A 67 -7.04 24.35 17.65
CA THR A 67 -6.59 24.27 16.25
C THR A 67 -5.27 23.51 16.13
N VAL A 68 -5.21 22.66 15.11
CA VAL A 68 -4.00 21.95 14.71
C VAL A 68 -3.68 22.37 13.28
N GLN A 69 -2.45 22.83 13.08
CA GLN A 69 -1.93 23.22 11.77
C GLN A 69 -0.84 22.23 11.35
N ILE A 70 -0.84 21.82 10.09
CA ILE A 70 0.14 20.92 9.51
C ILE A 70 0.69 21.57 8.24
N PHE A 71 2.00 21.77 8.18
CA PHE A 71 2.70 22.45 7.10
C PHE A 71 3.50 21.45 6.27
N HIS A 72 3.40 21.55 4.95
CA HIS A 72 4.29 20.85 4.04
C HIS A 72 5.66 21.52 4.04
N SER A 73 6.65 20.85 4.62
CA SER A 73 8.01 21.39 4.81
C SER A 73 9.00 20.91 3.74
N GLY A 74 8.58 20.01 2.85
CA GLY A 74 9.39 19.55 1.73
C GLY A 74 9.10 18.13 1.27
N GLY A 75 9.84 17.69 0.25
CA GLY A 75 9.69 16.36 -0.34
C GLY A 75 8.67 16.29 -1.47
N GLU A 76 7.99 15.16 -1.58
CA GLU A 76 7.02 14.88 -2.65
C GLU A 76 5.67 15.57 -2.41
N ALA A 77 4.99 15.88 -3.51
CA ALA A 77 3.62 16.40 -3.50
C ALA A 77 2.63 15.26 -3.27
N ILE A 78 1.49 15.54 -2.62
CA ILE A 78 0.50 14.52 -2.24
C ILE A 78 -0.89 15.01 -2.62
N ASP A 79 -1.69 14.17 -3.27
CA ASP A 79 -3.09 14.50 -3.55
C ASP A 79 -3.89 14.59 -2.25
N LEU A 80 -4.62 15.69 -2.04
CA LEU A 80 -5.37 15.91 -0.79
C LEU A 80 -6.48 14.86 -0.57
N GLU A 81 -6.98 14.24 -1.64
CA GLU A 81 -7.97 13.16 -1.54
C GLU A 81 -7.41 11.90 -0.89
N ASP A 82 -6.08 11.70 -0.97
CA ASP A 82 -5.39 10.54 -0.42
C ASP A 82 -4.81 10.78 0.98
N ILE A 83 -5.19 11.89 1.62
CA ILE A 83 -4.70 12.25 2.95
C ILE A 83 -5.82 12.13 3.99
N LYS A 84 -5.47 11.48 5.11
CA LYS A 84 -6.26 11.47 6.33
C LYS A 84 -5.39 11.83 7.53
N VAL A 85 -5.93 12.64 8.44
CA VAL A 85 -5.26 12.99 9.70
C VAL A 85 -6.01 12.34 10.85
N ILE A 86 -5.26 11.70 11.75
CA ILE A 86 -5.80 11.11 12.97
C ILE A 86 -5.13 11.80 14.15
N ILE A 87 -5.94 12.35 15.06
CA ILE A 87 -5.46 13.00 16.28
C ILE A 87 -5.94 12.17 17.45
N SER A 88 -5.02 11.83 18.36
CA SER A 88 -5.27 11.03 19.55
C SER A 88 -4.91 11.84 20.78
N VAL A 89 -5.89 12.10 21.65
CA VAL A 89 -5.70 12.88 22.90
C VAL A 89 -6.00 11.96 24.07
N ASN A 90 -5.01 11.71 24.92
CA ASN A 90 -5.12 10.82 26.08
C ASN A 90 -5.75 9.44 25.74
N GLY A 91 -5.45 8.92 24.53
CA GLY A 91 -5.96 7.64 24.02
C GLY A 91 -7.33 7.69 23.33
N THR A 92 -8.02 8.84 23.30
CA THR A 92 -9.25 9.02 22.49
C THR A 92 -8.87 9.50 21.10
N GLN A 93 -9.32 8.81 20.06
CA GLN A 93 -8.95 9.10 18.68
C GLN A 93 -10.08 9.79 17.90
N ALA A 94 -9.72 10.78 17.11
CA ALA A 94 -10.59 11.45 16.15
C ALA A 94 -9.94 11.45 14.76
N GLU A 95 -10.72 11.05 13.75
CA GLU A 95 -10.29 11.04 12.35
C GLU A 95 -10.83 12.26 11.60
N PHE A 96 -9.98 12.85 10.76
CA PHE A 96 -10.26 14.03 9.96
C PHE A 96 -9.90 13.76 8.50
N ASN A 97 -10.89 13.82 7.63
CA ASN A 97 -10.70 13.68 6.18
C ASN A 97 -10.62 15.07 5.54
N MET A 98 -9.90 15.20 4.41
CA MET A 98 -9.77 16.50 3.72
C MET A 98 -11.10 17.02 3.13
N SER A 99 -12.12 16.17 3.04
CA SER A 99 -13.48 16.60 2.64
C SER A 99 -14.35 17.07 3.82
N ASP A 100 -13.89 16.93 5.06
CA ASP A 100 -14.65 17.38 6.23
C ASP A 100 -14.71 18.92 6.28
N PRO A 101 -15.86 19.53 6.61
CA PRO A 101 -16.00 20.99 6.62
C PRO A 101 -15.16 21.70 7.71
N ILE A 102 -14.67 20.94 8.68
CA ILE A 102 -13.82 21.41 9.78
C ILE A 102 -12.32 21.38 9.43
N VAL A 103 -11.99 20.85 8.25
CA VAL A 103 -10.63 20.79 7.71
C VAL A 103 -10.55 21.81 6.58
N GLU A 104 -9.65 22.77 6.74
CA GLU A 104 -9.39 23.80 5.73
C GLU A 104 -7.96 23.66 5.25
N VAL A 105 -7.75 23.71 3.94
CA VAL A 105 -6.43 23.61 3.34
C VAL A 105 -6.14 24.90 2.61
N PHE A 106 -4.91 25.39 2.75
CA PHE A 106 -4.48 26.67 2.21
C PHE A 106 -3.16 26.52 1.47
N ASP A 107 -3.03 27.27 0.38
CA ASP A 107 -1.77 27.38 -0.34
C ASP A 107 -0.76 28.27 0.42
N HIS A 108 0.49 28.27 -0.05
CA HIS A 108 1.54 29.15 0.48
C HIS A 108 1.24 30.67 0.41
N LYS A 109 0.17 31.09 -0.28
CA LYS A 109 -0.30 32.48 -0.40
C LYS A 109 -1.54 32.76 0.47
N GLY A 110 -2.09 31.74 1.15
CA GLY A 110 -3.29 31.83 1.96
C GLY A 110 -4.61 31.69 1.19
N ASN A 111 -4.59 31.22 -0.06
CA ASN A 111 -5.81 30.89 -0.79
C ASN A 111 -6.29 29.50 -0.39
N ARG A 112 -7.61 29.34 -0.23
CA ARG A 112 -8.20 28.04 0.13
C ARG A 112 -8.11 27.06 -1.05
N LEU A 113 -7.57 25.90 -0.77
CA LEU A 113 -7.50 24.76 -1.69
C LEU A 113 -8.73 23.87 -1.54
N SER A 114 -9.10 23.21 -2.64
CA SER A 114 -10.13 22.17 -2.68
C SER A 114 -9.56 20.84 -2.22
N SER A 115 -10.41 19.93 -1.74
CA SER A 115 -9.99 18.59 -1.31
C SER A 115 -9.48 17.69 -2.46
N LYS A 116 -9.53 18.17 -3.71
CA LYS A 116 -9.01 17.50 -4.91
C LYS A 116 -7.71 18.12 -5.43
N ASP A 117 -7.24 19.17 -4.77
CA ASP A 117 -5.99 19.81 -5.14
C ASP A 117 -4.81 19.01 -4.56
N VAL A 118 -3.60 19.43 -4.93
CA VAL A 118 -2.36 18.79 -4.50
C VAL A 118 -1.75 19.57 -3.34
N PHE A 119 -1.34 18.85 -2.31
CA PHE A 119 -0.60 19.38 -1.17
C PHE A 119 0.89 19.47 -1.50
N THR A 120 1.41 20.69 -1.58
CA THR A 120 2.78 20.99 -2.01
C THR A 120 3.53 21.84 -0.99
N LEU A 121 4.83 22.04 -1.22
CA LEU A 121 5.71 22.78 -0.31
C LEU A 121 5.14 24.17 0.04
N GLY A 122 5.03 24.44 1.33
CA GLY A 122 4.54 25.71 1.87
C GLY A 122 3.03 25.78 2.07
N ASP A 123 2.29 24.80 1.56
CA ASP A 123 0.87 24.68 1.83
C ASP A 123 0.66 24.22 3.28
N TYR A 124 -0.51 24.54 3.84
CA TYR A 124 -0.84 24.13 5.20
C TYR A 124 -2.30 23.71 5.34
N ILE A 125 -2.52 22.77 6.25
CA ILE A 125 -3.83 22.24 6.62
C ILE A 125 -4.14 22.78 8.01
N GLU A 126 -5.31 23.36 8.19
CA GLU A 126 -5.84 23.80 9.47
C GLU A 126 -7.06 22.94 9.84
N ILE A 127 -7.01 22.36 11.04
CA ILE A 127 -8.05 21.48 11.56
C ILE A 127 -8.60 22.09 12.84
N ASN A 128 -9.90 22.35 12.86
CA ASN A 128 -10.61 22.71 14.08
C ASN A 128 -11.08 21.44 14.80
N THR A 129 -10.41 21.13 15.91
CA THR A 129 -10.62 19.89 16.66
C THR A 129 -11.81 19.93 17.61
N SER A 130 -12.23 21.13 18.06
CA SER A 130 -13.29 21.33 19.09
C SER A 130 -14.61 20.60 18.83
N SER A 131 -14.91 20.28 17.57
CA SER A 131 -16.13 19.55 17.19
C SER A 131 -16.07 18.04 17.47
N LYS A 132 -14.87 17.46 17.57
CA LYS A 132 -14.65 16.01 17.75
C LYS A 132 -13.81 15.71 19.00
N ILE A 133 -12.84 16.56 19.34
CA ILE A 133 -11.92 16.36 20.45
C ILE A 133 -11.43 17.71 20.99
N ASP A 134 -11.45 17.89 22.31
CA ASP A 134 -10.95 19.10 22.97
C ASP A 134 -9.46 18.95 23.27
N LEU A 135 -8.66 19.99 23.03
CA LEU A 135 -7.22 19.99 23.29
C LEU A 135 -6.94 20.80 24.56
N LYS A 136 -6.47 20.16 25.64
CA LYS A 136 -6.09 20.88 26.87
C LYS A 136 -4.58 20.91 27.04
N SER A 137 -4.12 21.95 27.72
CA SER A 137 -2.72 22.05 28.12
C SER A 137 -2.37 20.91 29.09
N GLY A 138 -1.36 20.11 28.73
CA GLY A 138 -0.90 18.96 29.50
C GLY A 138 -1.48 17.62 29.06
N ASP A 139 -2.33 17.59 28.02
CA ASP A 139 -2.75 16.35 27.39
C ASP A 139 -1.62 15.72 26.58
N ASP A 140 -1.60 14.39 26.49
CA ASP A 140 -0.71 13.64 25.60
C ASP A 140 -1.35 13.58 24.20
N ILE A 141 -0.75 14.28 23.23
CA ILE A 141 -1.30 14.44 21.89
C ILE A 141 -0.42 13.73 20.87
N ASP A 142 -0.98 12.67 20.30
CA ASP A 142 -0.40 11.94 19.19
C ASP A 142 -1.10 12.37 17.87
N LEU A 143 -0.32 12.78 16.87
CA LEU A 143 -0.81 13.08 15.53
C LEU A 143 -0.27 12.08 14.52
N TYR A 144 -1.16 11.53 13.70
CA TYR A 144 -0.83 10.60 12.62
C TYR A 144 -1.29 11.19 11.29
N PHE A 145 -0.34 11.37 10.38
CA PHE A 145 -0.61 11.74 9.00
C PHE A 145 -0.59 10.48 8.15
N VAL A 146 -1.74 10.11 7.58
CA VAL A 146 -1.97 8.83 6.91
C VAL A 146 -2.21 9.04 5.43
N HIS A 147 -1.47 8.31 4.60
CA HIS A 147 -1.75 8.16 3.18
C HIS A 147 -2.77 7.03 2.99
N THR A 148 -3.96 7.34 2.50
CA THR A 148 -5.06 6.37 2.39
C THR A 148 -4.85 5.39 1.24
N GLU A 149 -4.25 5.83 0.13
CA GLU A 149 -3.93 4.97 -1.02
C GLU A 149 -2.94 3.86 -0.63
N SER A 150 -1.83 4.24 0.02
CA SER A 150 -0.83 3.26 0.47
C SER A 150 -1.14 2.61 1.82
N ARG A 151 -2.14 3.14 2.55
CA ARG A 151 -2.52 2.76 3.93
C ARG A 151 -1.37 2.83 4.92
N GLN A 152 -0.43 3.75 4.70
CA GLN A 152 0.73 3.94 5.56
C GLN A 152 0.68 5.28 6.28
N VAL A 153 1.24 5.29 7.49
CA VAL A 153 1.50 6.53 8.23
C VAL A 153 2.76 7.15 7.66
N ILE A 154 2.65 8.35 7.09
CA ILE A 154 3.80 9.10 6.57
C ILE A 154 4.56 9.77 7.72
N LYS A 155 3.82 10.32 8.69
CA LYS A 155 4.39 11.02 9.84
C LYS A 155 3.60 10.69 11.09
N LYS A 156 4.33 10.39 12.17
CA LYS A 156 3.82 10.45 13.54
C LYS A 156 4.50 11.62 14.26
N ALA A 157 3.72 12.44 14.93
CA ALA A 157 4.19 13.46 15.85
C ALA A 157 3.62 13.21 17.25
N ILE A 158 4.43 13.48 18.28
CA ILE A 158 4.06 13.39 19.69
C ILE A 158 4.31 14.78 20.27
N LEU A 159 3.28 15.37 20.87
CA LEU A 159 3.22 16.80 21.20
C LEU A 159 2.87 17.03 22.66
#